data_AF-W2PGH1-F1
#
_entry.id   AF-W2PGH1-F1
#
_cell.length_a   1.000
_cell.length_b   1.000
_cell.length_c   1.000
_cell.angle_alpha   90.00
_cell.angle_beta   90.00
_cell.angle_gamma   90.00
#
_symmetry.space_group_name_H-M   'P 1'
#
loop_
_entity.id
_entity.type
_entity.pdbx_description
1 polymer ?
#
loop_
_entity_poly.entity_id
_entity_poly.type
_entity_poly.pdbx_seq_one_letter_code
_entity_poly.pdbx_strand_id
1 'polypeptide(L)'
;MHKAVKDVRQRQSKRYKERSHYEQTINFSIGDYVLRSRVDEKLYANKLRVVWVGPYRVVGSADYYFTVEHLVNGTTMDVHPSRLKFYAYDSLNVNEELIDHIASQGTLLAVEAFVKHRLNPDMQSYEVKVKWFGLELIEDSWEPIKTMSEDVPQLLLEYATSSTDDLFLRAVMSAIDIKKRQRSKCNRT
;
A
#
# COMPACT_ATOMS: atom_id res chain seq x y z
N MET A 1 41.17 -7.30 -2.79
CA MET A 1 39.94 -7.07 -1.98
C MET A 1 38.72 -7.91 -2.41
N HIS A 2 38.57 -8.37 -3.65
CA HIS A 2 37.36 -9.12 -4.07
C HIS A 2 37.16 -10.53 -3.50
N LYS A 3 38.24 -11.24 -3.13
CA LYS A 3 38.15 -12.61 -2.60
C LYS A 3 37.53 -12.65 -1.20
N ALA A 4 37.94 -11.74 -0.32
CA ALA A 4 37.40 -11.59 1.03
C ALA A 4 35.89 -11.24 1.03
N VAL A 5 35.44 -10.41 0.08
CA VAL A 5 34.02 -10.05 -0.06
C VAL A 5 33.18 -11.25 -0.52
N LYS A 6 33.71 -12.11 -1.39
CA LYS A 6 33.06 -13.36 -1.81
C LYS A 6 32.94 -14.35 -0.65
N ASP A 7 33.99 -14.49 0.16
CA ASP A 7 33.98 -15.38 1.33
C ASP A 7 33.02 -14.91 2.43
N VAL A 8 32.95 -13.59 2.67
CA VAL A 8 31.97 -13.00 3.60
C VAL A 8 30.54 -13.22 3.13
N ARG A 9 30.26 -13.05 1.82
CA ARG A 9 28.94 -13.33 1.24
C ARG A 9 28.55 -14.81 1.37
N GLN A 10 29.48 -15.73 1.13
CA GLN A 10 29.21 -17.16 1.29
C GLN A 10 28.95 -17.55 2.75
N ARG A 11 29.71 -16.99 3.70
CA ARG A 11 29.49 -17.23 5.13
C ARG A 11 28.17 -16.65 5.63
N GLN A 12 27.79 -15.46 5.16
CA GLN A 12 26.46 -14.90 5.45
C GLN A 12 25.34 -15.77 4.85
N SER A 13 25.47 -16.23 3.61
CA SER A 13 24.48 -17.10 2.97
C SER A 13 24.29 -18.41 3.72
N LYS A 14 25.37 -19.08 4.15
CA LYS A 14 25.29 -20.28 4.99
C LYS A 14 24.61 -20.01 6.33
N ARG A 15 25.01 -18.94 7.04
CA ARG A 15 24.36 -18.54 8.30
C ARG A 15 22.89 -18.16 8.14
N TYR A 16 22.49 -17.63 6.99
CA TYR A 16 21.08 -17.34 6.71
C TYR A 16 20.27 -18.61 6.47
N LYS A 17 20.84 -19.61 5.79
CA LYS A 17 20.21 -20.93 5.57
C LYS A 17 20.13 -21.78 6.85
N GLU A 18 21.10 -21.62 7.76
CA GLU A 18 21.14 -22.28 9.07
C GLU A 18 20.17 -21.67 10.11
N ARG A 19 19.53 -20.53 9.80
CA ARG A 19 18.50 -19.96 10.68
C ARG A 19 17.22 -20.78 10.55
N SER A 20 16.69 -21.25 11.68
CA SER A 20 15.41 -21.96 11.81
C SER A 20 14.22 -21.27 11.12
N HIS A 21 14.30 -19.97 10.85
CA HIS A 21 13.28 -19.20 10.14
C HIS A 21 13.13 -19.54 8.64
N TYR A 22 14.04 -20.32 8.05
CA TYR A 22 13.92 -20.79 6.66
C TYR A 22 12.91 -21.95 6.53
N GLU A 23 12.69 -22.69 7.60
CA GLU A 23 11.75 -23.81 7.66
C GLU A 23 10.40 -23.30 8.16
N GLN A 24 9.87 -22.28 7.50
CA GLN A 24 8.51 -21.83 7.78
C GLN A 24 7.58 -22.91 7.24
N THR A 25 7.11 -23.80 8.10
CA THR A 25 6.13 -24.82 7.76
C THR A 25 4.88 -24.12 7.24
N ILE A 26 4.67 -24.21 5.93
CA ILE A 26 3.49 -23.65 5.28
C ILE A 26 2.30 -24.48 5.77
N ASN A 27 1.39 -23.84 6.50
CA ASN A 27 0.25 -24.46 7.14
C ASN A 27 -1.09 -24.04 6.51
N PHE A 28 -1.05 -23.62 5.25
CA PHE A 28 -2.21 -23.17 4.48
C PHE A 28 -2.10 -23.64 3.04
N SER A 29 -3.23 -23.73 2.36
CA SER A 29 -3.41 -24.32 1.05
C SER A 29 -4.34 -23.44 0.19
N ILE A 30 -4.54 -23.82 -1.08
CA ILE A 30 -5.47 -23.12 -1.97
C ILE A 30 -6.88 -23.21 -1.38
N GLY A 31 -7.57 -22.08 -1.29
CA GLY A 31 -8.87 -21.94 -0.65
C GLY A 31 -8.81 -21.33 0.75
N ASP A 32 -7.69 -21.51 1.46
CA ASP A 32 -7.54 -20.96 2.81
C ASP A 32 -7.38 -19.43 2.79
N TYR A 33 -7.66 -18.82 3.93
CA TYR A 33 -7.54 -17.39 4.15
C TYR A 33 -6.25 -17.07 4.92
N VAL A 34 -5.54 -16.04 4.46
CA VAL A 34 -4.25 -15.61 5.01
C VAL A 34 -4.22 -14.10 5.22
N LEU A 35 -3.47 -13.65 6.23
CA LEU A 35 -3.08 -12.26 6.39
C LEU A 35 -1.77 -12.00 5.65
N ARG A 36 -1.68 -10.85 5.01
CA ARG A 36 -0.48 -10.38 4.31
C ARG A 36 0.26 -9.35 5.15
N SER A 37 1.57 -9.46 5.23
CA SER A 37 2.40 -8.47 5.90
C SER A 37 2.54 -7.21 5.02
N ARG A 38 2.15 -6.05 5.55
CA ARG A 38 2.42 -4.72 5.01
C ARG A 38 3.52 -4.06 5.84
N VAL A 39 4.48 -3.44 5.16
CA VAL A 39 5.48 -2.57 5.80
C VAL A 39 5.02 -1.15 5.54
N ASP A 40 4.61 -0.45 6.58
CA ASP A 40 4.25 0.95 6.47
C ASP A 40 5.43 1.82 6.94
N GLU A 41 6.16 2.38 5.99
CA GLU A 41 7.29 3.27 6.25
C GLU A 41 6.82 4.63 6.82
N LYS A 42 5.57 5.04 6.53
CA LYS A 42 5.05 6.36 6.92
C LYS A 42 4.54 6.39 8.36
N LEU A 43 4.04 5.26 8.90
CA LEU A 43 3.45 5.23 10.24
C LEU A 43 4.47 5.31 11.37
N TYR A 44 5.75 4.99 11.14
CA TYR A 44 6.76 4.93 12.20
C TYR A 44 8.12 5.43 11.72
N ALA A 45 8.40 6.71 11.98
CA ALA A 45 9.59 7.45 11.54
C ALA A 45 10.96 6.79 11.85
N ASN A 46 11.04 5.80 12.74
CA ASN A 46 12.32 5.21 13.18
C ASN A 46 12.34 3.67 13.26
N LYS A 47 11.24 2.95 12.97
CA LYS A 47 11.22 1.48 13.03
C LYS A 47 10.22 0.91 12.02
N LEU A 48 10.67 0.01 11.15
CA LEU A 48 9.80 -0.80 10.30
C LEU A 48 8.91 -1.68 11.19
N ARG A 49 7.64 -1.29 11.38
CA ARG A 49 6.63 -2.17 11.96
C ARG A 49 5.92 -2.89 10.83
N VAL A 50 5.93 -4.21 10.92
CA VAL A 50 5.11 -5.06 10.06
C VAL A 50 3.69 -5.03 10.61
N VAL A 51 2.73 -4.60 9.80
CA VAL A 51 1.29 -4.71 10.08
C VAL A 51 0.75 -5.85 9.25
N TRP A 52 -0.13 -6.67 9.83
CA TRP A 52 -0.80 -7.75 9.10
C TRP A 52 -2.17 -7.25 8.62
N VAL A 53 -2.44 -7.35 7.32
CA VAL A 53 -3.67 -6.90 6.67
C VAL A 53 -4.35 -8.07 5.95
N GLY A 54 -5.67 -8.02 5.81
CA GLY A 54 -6.48 -9.10 5.26
C GLY A 54 -7.62 -9.50 6.21
N PRO A 55 -8.34 -10.59 5.90
CA PRO A 55 -7.89 -11.76 5.13
C PRO A 55 -7.89 -11.63 3.60
N TYR A 56 -6.98 -12.37 2.97
CA TYR A 56 -6.91 -12.65 1.54
C TYR A 56 -7.17 -14.15 1.31
N ARG A 57 -7.77 -14.52 0.18
CA ARG A 57 -7.96 -15.92 -0.20
C ARG A 57 -6.77 -16.43 -1.02
N VAL A 58 -6.22 -17.59 -0.68
CA VAL A 58 -5.17 -18.22 -1.50
C VAL A 58 -5.83 -18.84 -2.72
N VAL A 59 -5.47 -18.38 -3.92
CA VAL A 59 -6.03 -18.86 -5.20
C VAL A 59 -5.01 -19.64 -6.03
N GLY A 60 -3.72 -19.53 -5.70
CA GLY A 60 -2.67 -20.25 -6.39
C GLY A 60 -1.49 -20.53 -5.48
N SER A 61 -0.77 -21.62 -5.79
CA SER A 61 0.45 -22.04 -5.11
C SER A 61 1.51 -22.34 -6.14
N ALA A 62 2.70 -21.77 -5.98
CA ALA A 62 3.89 -22.03 -6.78
C ALA A 62 5.07 -22.34 -5.85
N ASP A 63 6.17 -22.85 -6.42
CA ASP A 63 7.34 -23.32 -5.65
C ASP A 63 7.94 -22.24 -4.70
N TYR A 64 7.82 -20.96 -5.06
CA TYR A 64 8.46 -19.84 -4.35
C TYR A 64 7.49 -18.76 -3.86
N TYR A 65 6.21 -18.84 -4.19
CA TYR A 65 5.20 -17.82 -3.85
C TYR A 65 3.79 -18.41 -3.86
N PHE A 66 2.86 -17.69 -3.24
CA PHE A 66 1.43 -17.94 -3.31
C PHE A 66 0.75 -16.77 -4.00
N THR A 67 -0.21 -17.08 -4.87
CA THR A 67 -1.11 -16.08 -5.44
C THR A 67 -2.28 -15.92 -4.48
N VAL A 68 -2.45 -14.71 -3.95
CA VAL A 68 -3.52 -14.36 -3.01
C VAL A 68 -4.45 -13.34 -3.64
N GLU A 69 -5.74 -13.48 -3.38
CA GLU A 69 -6.83 -12.64 -3.88
C GLU A 69 -7.39 -11.79 -2.75
N HIS A 70 -7.58 -10.50 -3.01
CA HIS A 70 -8.18 -9.57 -2.08
C HIS A 70 -9.72 -9.65 -2.17
N LEU A 71 -10.39 -9.86 -1.03
CA LEU A 71 -11.81 -10.20 -1.00
C LEU A 71 -12.76 -9.07 -1.45
N VAL A 72 -12.32 -7.81 -1.40
CA VAL A 72 -13.17 -6.66 -1.73
C VAL A 72 -13.16 -6.36 -3.23
N ASN A 73 -11.98 -6.35 -3.85
CA ASN A 73 -11.80 -5.90 -5.24
C ASN A 73 -11.40 -7.03 -6.20
N GLY A 74 -11.24 -8.27 -5.72
CA GLY A 74 -10.85 -9.44 -6.52
C GLY A 74 -9.42 -9.37 -7.08
N THR A 75 -8.61 -8.38 -6.68
CA THR A 75 -7.25 -8.25 -7.21
C THR A 75 -6.36 -9.37 -6.68
N THR A 76 -5.56 -9.96 -7.57
CA THR A 76 -4.61 -11.01 -7.23
C THR A 76 -3.19 -10.47 -7.15
N MET A 77 -2.36 -11.10 -6.31
CA MET A 77 -0.94 -10.76 -6.18
C MET A 77 -0.12 -11.96 -5.74
N ASP A 78 1.12 -12.02 -6.22
CA ASP A 78 2.08 -13.05 -5.84
C ASP A 78 2.88 -12.62 -4.61
N VAL A 79 2.85 -13.44 -3.56
CA VAL A 79 3.42 -13.12 -2.26
C VAL A 79 4.28 -14.27 -1.77
N HIS A 80 5.49 -13.94 -1.31
CA HIS A 80 6.39 -14.92 -0.70
C HIS A 80 5.77 -15.50 0.59
N PRO A 81 5.90 -16.80 0.89
CA PRO A 81 5.25 -17.43 2.05
C PRO A 81 5.59 -16.76 3.39
N SER A 82 6.81 -16.23 3.54
CA SER A 82 7.23 -15.52 4.76
C SER A 82 6.48 -14.21 5.03
N ARG A 83 5.74 -13.70 4.05
CA ARG A 83 4.91 -12.50 4.12
C ARG A 83 3.44 -12.83 4.34
N LEU A 84 3.12 -14.11 4.53
CA LEU A 84 1.78 -14.62 4.79
C LEU A 84 1.70 -15.23 6.18
N LYS A 85 0.52 -15.12 6.79
CA LYS A 85 0.18 -15.76 8.06
C LYS A 85 -1.20 -16.38 7.92
N PHE A 86 -1.33 -17.66 8.25
CA PHE A 86 -2.63 -18.33 8.26
C PHE A 86 -3.65 -17.55 9.11
N TYR A 87 -4.85 -17.39 8.56
CA TYR A 87 -5.98 -16.73 9.21
C TYR A 87 -7.10 -17.73 9.52
N ALA A 88 -7.62 -18.39 8.49
CA ALA A 88 -8.72 -19.35 8.60
C ALA A 88 -8.72 -20.33 7.43
N TYR A 89 -9.42 -21.45 7.59
CA TYR A 89 -9.64 -22.41 6.51
C TYR A 89 -10.67 -21.89 5.49
N ASP A 90 -10.78 -22.59 4.36
CA ASP A 90 -11.76 -22.34 3.29
C ASP A 90 -13.23 -22.21 3.77
N SER A 91 -13.56 -22.81 4.92
CA SER A 91 -14.88 -22.75 5.55
C SER A 91 -15.22 -21.42 6.23
N LEU A 92 -14.36 -20.40 6.15
CA LEU A 92 -14.64 -19.08 6.70
C LEU A 92 -15.86 -18.46 6.03
N ASN A 93 -16.86 -18.09 6.83
CA ASN A 93 -18.01 -17.35 6.35
C ASN A 93 -17.64 -15.88 6.09
N VAL A 94 -17.45 -15.52 4.82
CA VAL A 94 -17.15 -14.15 4.40
C VAL A 94 -18.45 -13.34 4.41
N ASN A 95 -18.70 -12.61 5.50
CA ASN A 95 -19.87 -11.76 5.68
C ASN A 95 -19.56 -10.28 5.38
N GLU A 96 -20.60 -9.45 5.32
CA GLU A 96 -20.49 -8.01 5.04
C GLU A 96 -19.59 -7.29 6.06
N GLU A 97 -19.70 -7.61 7.35
CA GLU A 97 -18.87 -7.01 8.40
C GLU A 97 -17.37 -7.28 8.19
N LEU A 98 -17.00 -8.49 7.76
CA LEU A 98 -15.63 -8.84 7.43
C LEU A 98 -15.15 -8.08 6.18
N ILE A 99 -16.00 -7.97 5.16
CA ILE A 99 -15.68 -7.20 3.95
C ILE A 99 -15.45 -5.72 4.28
N ASP A 100 -16.31 -5.11 5.10
CA ASP A 100 -16.16 -3.73 5.56
C ASP A 100 -14.89 -3.54 6.38
N HIS A 101 -14.58 -4.49 7.26
CA HIS A 101 -13.34 -4.47 8.03
C HIS A 101 -12.11 -4.50 7.10
N ILE A 102 -12.08 -5.41 6.12
CA ILE A 102 -10.99 -5.50 5.15
C ILE A 102 -10.86 -4.21 4.34
N ALA A 103 -11.98 -3.66 3.87
CA ALA A 103 -11.99 -2.39 3.15
C ALA A 103 -11.40 -1.25 3.99
N SER A 104 -11.71 -1.22 5.30
CA SER A 104 -11.20 -0.20 6.24
C SER A 104 -9.69 -0.30 6.53
N GLN A 105 -9.06 -1.47 6.32
CA GLN A 105 -7.61 -1.67 6.53
C GLN A 105 -6.75 -0.99 5.45
N GLY A 106 -7.37 -0.31 4.49
CA GLY A 106 -6.71 0.46 3.46
C GLY A 106 -6.27 -0.41 2.31
N THR A 107 -7.15 -0.56 1.33
CA THR A 107 -6.76 -1.01 -0.02
C THR A 107 -5.97 0.13 -0.65
N LEU A 108 -4.78 -0.15 -1.17
CA LEU A 108 -4.05 0.81 -2.01
C LEU A 108 -4.80 0.89 -3.34
N LEU A 109 -5.76 1.80 -3.43
CA LEU A 109 -6.44 2.12 -4.66
C LEU A 109 -5.52 3.01 -5.49
N ALA A 110 -5.29 2.62 -6.74
CA ALA A 110 -4.59 3.47 -7.68
C ALA A 110 -5.54 4.58 -8.13
N VAL A 111 -5.03 5.81 -8.21
CA VAL A 111 -5.77 6.93 -8.80
C VAL A 111 -5.76 6.73 -10.32
N GLU A 112 -6.95 6.65 -10.93
CA GLU A 112 -7.09 6.65 -12.39
C GLU A 112 -6.97 8.07 -12.93
N ALA A 113 -7.75 9.00 -12.35
CA ALA A 113 -7.76 10.39 -12.76
C ALA A 113 -8.34 11.30 -11.67
N PHE A 114 -8.00 12.58 -11.73
CA PHE A 114 -8.73 13.63 -11.02
C PHE A 114 -9.78 14.24 -11.95
N VAL A 115 -11.03 14.26 -11.50
CA VAL A 115 -12.17 14.63 -12.37
C VAL A 115 -12.66 16.05 -12.09
N LYS A 116 -12.64 16.45 -10.81
CA LYS A 116 -13.12 17.77 -10.35
C LYS A 116 -12.27 18.25 -9.17
N HIS A 117 -12.31 19.54 -8.92
CA HIS A 117 -11.79 20.14 -7.70
C HIS A 117 -12.82 21.12 -7.13
N ARG A 118 -12.79 21.31 -5.80
CA ARG A 118 -13.62 22.30 -5.10
C ARG A 118 -12.90 22.84 -3.89
N LEU A 119 -13.22 24.07 -3.49
CA LEU A 119 -12.86 24.56 -2.17
C LEU A 119 -13.91 24.09 -1.16
N ASN A 120 -13.51 23.32 -0.16
CA ASN A 120 -14.37 22.93 0.94
C ASN A 120 -14.40 24.08 1.97
N PRO A 121 -15.54 24.77 2.17
CA PRO A 121 -15.63 25.90 3.10
C PRO A 121 -15.47 25.48 4.57
N ASP A 122 -15.84 24.25 4.93
CA ASP A 122 -15.77 23.78 6.32
C ASP A 122 -14.32 23.51 6.73
N MET A 123 -13.53 22.93 5.82
CA MET A 123 -12.11 22.64 6.06
C MET A 123 -11.18 23.75 5.60
N GLN A 124 -11.70 24.81 4.96
CA GLN A 124 -10.94 25.90 4.33
C GLN A 124 -9.78 25.37 3.46
N SER A 125 -10.02 24.26 2.76
CA SER A 125 -9.01 23.57 1.96
C SER A 125 -9.61 22.98 0.70
N TYR A 126 -8.77 22.80 -0.32
CA TYR A 126 -9.21 22.19 -1.57
C TYR A 126 -9.36 20.68 -1.41
N GLU A 127 -10.39 20.15 -2.08
CA GLU A 127 -10.58 18.73 -2.31
C GLU A 127 -10.61 18.46 -3.80
N VAL A 128 -10.15 17.28 -4.18
CA VAL A 128 -10.22 16.76 -5.55
C VAL A 128 -11.11 15.54 -5.58
N LYS A 129 -11.96 15.44 -6.61
CA LYS A 129 -12.73 14.24 -6.85
C LYS A 129 -11.86 13.23 -7.58
N VAL A 130 -11.63 12.09 -6.94
CA VAL A 130 -10.74 11.04 -7.40
C VAL A 130 -11.56 9.96 -8.08
N LYS A 131 -11.22 9.66 -9.33
CA LYS A 131 -11.67 8.45 -10.00
C LYS A 131 -10.68 7.35 -9.69
N TRP A 132 -11.16 6.27 -9.08
CA TRP A 132 -10.33 5.15 -8.66
C TRP A 132 -10.19 4.12 -9.78
N PHE A 133 -8.98 3.61 -9.98
CA PHE A 133 -8.68 2.66 -11.05
C PHE A 133 -9.41 1.34 -10.81
N GLY A 134 -10.23 0.96 -11.79
CA GLY A 134 -11.00 -0.30 -11.75
C GLY A 134 -12.26 -0.26 -10.90
N LEU A 135 -12.67 0.93 -10.41
CA LEU A 135 -13.92 1.14 -9.69
C LEU A 135 -14.94 1.91 -10.53
N GLU A 136 -16.22 1.83 -10.15
CA GLU A 136 -17.30 2.53 -10.82
C GLU A 136 -17.38 4.02 -10.42
N LEU A 137 -18.02 4.85 -11.26
CA LEU A 137 -18.14 6.30 -11.03
C LEU A 137 -18.88 6.67 -9.72
N ILE A 138 -19.71 5.76 -9.22
CA ILE A 138 -20.41 5.93 -7.94
C ILE A 138 -19.45 5.84 -6.74
N GLU A 139 -18.29 5.22 -6.94
CA GLU A 139 -17.24 5.04 -5.92
C GLU A 139 -16.23 6.19 -5.91
N ASP A 140 -16.33 7.15 -6.84
CA ASP A 140 -15.50 8.35 -6.83
C ASP A 140 -15.65 9.13 -5.50
N SER A 141 -14.55 9.32 -4.78
CA SER A 141 -14.54 10.05 -3.51
C SER A 141 -13.94 11.45 -3.63
N TRP A 142 -14.32 12.34 -2.71
CA TRP A 142 -13.67 13.64 -2.54
C TRP A 142 -12.54 13.50 -1.55
N GLU A 143 -11.31 13.70 -2.02
CA GLU A 143 -10.10 13.56 -1.23
C GLU A 143 -9.43 14.92 -0.98
N PRO A 144 -8.93 15.21 0.23
CA PRO A 144 -8.18 16.42 0.49
C PRO A 144 -6.92 16.52 -0.37
N ILE A 145 -6.61 17.72 -0.88
CA ILE A 145 -5.37 17.94 -1.65
C ILE A 145 -4.10 17.60 -0.86
N LYS A 146 -4.18 17.69 0.48
CA LYS A 146 -3.07 17.31 1.36
C LYS A 146 -2.72 15.84 1.18
N THR A 147 -3.70 14.95 1.28
CA THR A 147 -3.54 13.51 1.08
C THR A 147 -2.99 13.21 -0.31
N MET A 148 -3.60 13.79 -1.36
CA MET A 148 -3.18 13.54 -2.74
C MET A 148 -1.79 14.10 -3.07
N SER A 149 -1.41 15.23 -2.48
CA SER A 149 -0.04 15.78 -2.60
C SER A 149 0.99 14.88 -1.93
N GLU A 150 0.57 14.07 -0.95
CA GLU A 150 1.44 13.11 -0.30
C GLU A 150 1.57 11.81 -1.09
N ASP A 151 0.48 11.32 -1.67
CA ASP A 151 0.42 10.00 -2.28
C ASP A 151 0.75 10.02 -3.79
N VAL A 152 0.20 10.98 -4.53
CA VAL A 152 0.34 11.08 -6.00
C VAL A 152 0.65 12.52 -6.46
N PRO A 153 1.73 13.16 -5.95
CA PRO A 153 2.03 14.56 -6.22
C PRO A 153 2.20 14.91 -7.70
N GLN A 154 2.69 13.96 -8.50
CA GLN A 154 2.90 14.18 -9.94
C GLN A 154 1.57 14.28 -10.70
N LEU A 155 0.67 13.31 -10.49
CA LEU A 155 -0.67 13.34 -11.09
C LEU A 155 -1.46 14.57 -10.64
N LEU A 156 -1.34 14.94 -9.36
CA LEU A 156 -2.06 16.10 -8.82
C LEU A 156 -1.55 17.41 -9.44
N LEU A 157 -0.23 17.53 -9.62
CA LEU A 157 0.37 18.70 -10.24
C LEU A 157 0.00 18.79 -11.72
N GLU A 158 0.07 17.68 -12.46
CA GLU A 158 -0.32 17.62 -13.88
C GLU A 158 -1.78 18.08 -14.07
N TYR A 159 -2.69 17.53 -13.27
CA TYR A 159 -4.09 17.94 -13.26
C TYR A 159 -4.23 19.44 -12.93
N ALA A 160 -3.56 19.94 -11.89
CA ALA A 160 -3.61 21.35 -11.51
C ALA A 160 -3.03 22.29 -12.58
N THR A 161 -2.00 21.88 -13.32
CA THR A 161 -1.46 22.67 -14.43
C THR A 161 -2.38 22.68 -15.65
N SER A 162 -3.22 21.66 -15.81
CA SER A 162 -4.22 21.60 -16.88
C SER A 162 -5.50 22.37 -16.55
N SER A 163 -5.73 22.72 -15.27
CA SER A 163 -6.90 23.48 -14.87
C SER A 163 -6.70 24.99 -15.11
N THR A 164 -7.79 25.71 -15.32
CA THR A 164 -7.79 27.18 -15.46
C THR A 164 -7.86 27.91 -14.11
N ASP A 165 -7.72 27.19 -12.98
CA ASP A 165 -7.85 27.74 -11.63
C ASP A 165 -6.45 27.97 -11.01
N ASP A 166 -5.99 29.22 -11.10
CA ASP A 166 -4.71 29.65 -10.54
C ASP A 166 -4.64 29.53 -9.01
N LEU A 167 -5.77 29.69 -8.31
CA LEU A 167 -5.81 29.58 -6.85
C LEU A 167 -5.62 28.13 -6.42
N PHE A 168 -6.28 27.21 -7.12
CA PHE A 168 -6.09 25.78 -6.94
C PHE A 168 -4.63 25.37 -7.23
N LEU A 169 -4.05 25.81 -8.35
CA LEU A 169 -2.67 25.52 -8.70
C LEU A 169 -1.69 25.98 -7.61
N ARG A 170 -1.86 27.21 -7.11
CA ARG A 170 -1.04 27.73 -6.00
C ARG A 170 -1.18 26.91 -4.72
N ALA A 171 -2.40 26.48 -4.39
CA ALA A 171 -2.66 25.63 -3.23
C ALA A 171 -1.94 24.27 -3.35
N VAL A 172 -2.02 23.64 -4.53
CA VAL A 172 -1.32 22.38 -4.82
C VAL A 172 0.20 22.53 -4.73
N MET A 173 0.76 23.57 -5.35
CA MET A 173 2.20 23.85 -5.27
C MET A 173 2.68 24.05 -3.83
N SER A 174 1.92 24.82 -3.04
CA SER A 174 2.20 25.03 -1.62
C SER A 174 2.20 23.72 -0.83
N ALA A 175 1.18 22.86 -1.03
CA ALA A 175 1.09 21.56 -0.36
C ALA A 175 2.28 20.64 -0.68
N ILE A 176 2.70 20.59 -1.96
CA ILE A 176 3.84 19.78 -2.40
C ILE A 176 5.16 20.29 -1.81
N ASP A 177 5.37 21.61 -1.76
CA ASP A 177 6.62 22.19 -1.26
C ASP A 177 6.78 22.08 0.26
N ILE A 178 5.69 22.13 1.04
CA ILE A 178 5.71 21.87 2.49
C ILE A 178 6.34 20.49 2.76
N LYS A 179 5.98 19.47 1.98
CA LYS A 179 6.53 18.11 2.11
C LYS A 179 8.01 18.03 1.76
N LYS A 180 8.46 18.68 0.67
CA LYS A 180 9.89 18.70 0.30
C LYS A 180 10.75 19.27 1.44
N ARG A 181 10.26 20.34 2.08
CA ARG A 181 10.94 20.96 3.23
C ARG A 181 10.97 20.05 4.46
N GLN A 182 9.88 19.34 4.75
CA GLN A 182 9.82 18.38 5.86
C GLN A 182 10.75 17.17 5.65
N ARG A 183 10.78 16.59 4.44
CA ARG A 183 11.70 15.48 4.11
C ARG A 183 13.17 15.90 4.19
N SER A 184 13.50 17.10 3.73
CA SER A 184 14.86 17.65 3.78
C SER A 184 15.37 17.86 5.21
N LYS A 185 14.48 18.11 6.17
CA LYS A 185 14.83 18.22 7.60
C LYS A 185 15.05 16.87 8.25
N CYS A 186 14.26 15.86 7.90
CA CYS A 186 14.37 14.51 8.45
C CYS A 186 15.64 13.76 8.01
N ASN A 187 16.16 14.06 6.81
CA ASN A 187 17.38 13.42 6.27
C ASN A 187 18.69 14.07 6.76
N ARG A 188 18.64 15.11 7.60
CA ARG A 188 19.83 15.81 8.14
C ARG A 188 20.15 15.44 9.60
N THR A 189 19.39 14.54 10.20
CA THR A 189 19.57 13.99 11.55
C THR A 189 19.91 12.51 11.46
#